data_AF-A0A7V1ZFJ3-F1
#
_entry.id   AF-A0A7V1ZFJ3-F1
#
_cell.length_a   1.000
_cell.length_b   1.000
_cell.length_c   1.000
_cell.angle_alpha   90.00
_cell.angle_beta   90.00
_cell.angle_gamma   90.00
#
_symmetry.space_group_name_H-M   'P 1'
#
loop_
_entity.id
_entity.type
_entity.pdbx_description
1 polymer ?
#
loop_
_entity_poly.entity_id
_entity_poly.type
_entity_poly.pdbx_seq_one_letter_code
_entity_poly.pdbx_strand_id
1 'polypeptide(L)'
;EKYKIAKSLANFFKSKIIRIKKEHKLLYHIACIFASNFPNFLLNIADELIKISTHKNYKILIPLIQTSLKNAIVYSPKNALTGPAKRKDLKIIKNHLKFLKTFNPDIYKLYKIISEMILKDKF
;
A
#
# COMPACT_ATOMS: atom_id res chain seq x y z
N GLU A 1 -25.94 6.12 24.54
CA GLU A 1 -25.21 7.38 24.82
C GLU A 1 -24.03 7.62 23.88
N LYS A 2 -22.98 6.77 23.88
CA LYS A 2 -21.76 6.92 23.05
C LYS A 2 -22.00 7.18 21.56
N TYR A 3 -22.97 6.50 20.94
CA TYR A 3 -23.32 6.72 19.52
C TYR A 3 -23.85 8.14 19.25
N LYS A 4 -24.68 8.70 20.15
CA LYS A 4 -25.24 10.05 19.98
C LYS A 4 -24.13 11.10 20.02
N ILE A 5 -23.17 10.95 20.94
CA ILE A 5 -21.99 11.82 21.05
C ILE A 5 -21.12 11.71 19.78
N ALA A 6 -20.76 10.50 19.36
CA ALA A 6 -19.97 10.29 18.15
C ALA A 6 -20.65 10.84 16.89
N LYS A 7 -21.97 10.69 16.77
CA LYS A 7 -22.75 11.27 15.68
C LYS A 7 -22.76 12.81 15.72
N SER A 8 -22.90 13.40 16.90
CA SER A 8 -22.84 14.86 17.08
C SER A 8 -21.48 15.43 16.65
N LEU A 9 -20.39 14.79 17.10
CA LEU A 9 -19.02 15.18 16.70
C LEU A 9 -18.81 15.04 15.19
N ALA A 10 -19.23 13.93 14.60
CA ALA A 10 -19.11 13.73 13.16
C ALA A 10 -19.88 14.81 12.37
N ASN A 11 -21.08 15.17 12.82
CA ASN A 11 -21.86 16.25 12.22
C ASN A 11 -21.19 17.62 12.39
N PHE A 12 -20.61 17.91 13.56
CA PHE A 12 -19.88 19.15 13.83
C PHE A 12 -18.71 19.34 12.86
N PHE A 13 -17.94 18.28 12.60
CA PHE A 13 -16.85 18.28 11.62
C PHE A 13 -17.31 18.16 10.15
N LYS A 14 -18.63 18.16 9.88
CA LYS A 14 -19.22 17.93 8.55
C LYS A 14 -18.71 16.63 7.90
N SER A 15 -18.39 15.64 8.72
CA SER A 15 -17.87 14.34 8.29
C SER A 15 -18.98 13.47 7.72
N LYS A 16 -18.63 12.65 6.71
CA LYS A 16 -19.54 11.63 6.19
C LYS A 16 -19.68 10.48 7.20
N ILE A 17 -20.91 10.20 7.62
CA ILE A 17 -21.22 9.07 8.49
C ILE A 17 -21.58 7.86 7.64
N ILE A 18 -20.89 6.74 7.87
CA ILE A 18 -21.19 5.45 7.22
C ILE A 18 -21.58 4.45 8.31
N ARG A 19 -22.70 3.75 8.13
CA ARG A 19 -23.17 2.72 9.07
C ARG A 19 -22.53 1.38 8.70
N ILE A 20 -21.82 0.78 9.66
CA ILE A 20 -21.19 -0.53 9.51
C ILE A 20 -21.91 -1.50 10.45
N LYS A 21 -22.32 -2.67 9.93
CA LYS A 21 -22.87 -3.75 10.76
C LYS A 21 -21.78 -4.31 11.68
N LYS A 22 -22.15 -4.78 12.88
CA LYS A 22 -21.18 -5.19 13.91
C LYS A 22 -20.26 -6.30 13.40
N GLU A 23 -20.82 -7.26 12.67
CA GLU A 23 -20.12 -8.38 12.03
C GLU A 23 -19.09 -7.94 10.97
N HIS A 24 -19.29 -6.79 10.33
CA HIS A 24 -18.36 -6.24 9.33
C HIS A 24 -17.30 -5.31 9.92
N LYS A 25 -17.37 -5.00 11.22
CA LYS A 25 -16.45 -4.05 11.86
C LYS A 25 -14.99 -4.50 11.78
N LEU A 26 -14.74 -5.81 11.93
CA LEU A 26 -13.40 -6.38 11.82
C LEU A 26 -12.85 -6.19 10.40
N LEU A 27 -13.64 -6.55 9.38
CA LEU A 27 -13.23 -6.41 7.99
C LEU A 27 -12.99 -4.95 7.59
N TYR A 28 -13.85 -4.03 8.03
CA TYR A 28 -13.64 -2.59 7.85
C TYR A 28 -12.31 -2.13 8.44
N HIS A 29 -11.99 -2.55 9.67
CA HIS A 29 -10.73 -2.17 10.29
C HIS A 29 -9.51 -2.72 9.55
N ILE A 30 -9.57 -3.98 9.09
CA ILE A 30 -8.54 -4.57 8.24
C ILE A 30 -8.38 -3.76 6.94
N ALA A 31 -9.48 -3.37 6.28
CA ALA A 31 -9.41 -2.53 5.08
C ALA A 31 -8.73 -1.18 5.36
N CYS A 32 -8.98 -0.55 6.51
CA CYS A 32 -8.26 0.66 6.92
C CYS A 32 -6.75 0.40 7.06
N ILE A 33 -6.34 -0.71 7.69
CA ILE A 33 -4.92 -1.08 7.83
C ILE A 33 -4.24 -1.20 6.45
N PHE A 34 -4.91 -1.83 5.48
CA PHE A 34 -4.40 -1.93 4.11
C PHE A 34 -4.30 -0.56 3.40
N ALA A 35 -5.17 0.39 3.74
CA ALA A 35 -5.19 1.72 3.14
C ALA A 35 -4.24 2.74 3.81
N SER A 36 -3.85 2.53 5.08
CA SER A 36 -3.01 3.48 5.83
C SER A 36 -1.72 2.88 6.40
N ASN A 37 -1.82 1.82 7.19
CA ASN A 37 -0.70 1.30 7.96
C ASN A 37 0.32 0.59 7.06
N PHE A 38 -0.15 -0.27 6.15
CA PHE A 38 0.73 -1.00 5.25
C PHE A 38 1.45 -0.11 4.25
N PRO A 39 0.80 0.87 3.59
CA PRO A 39 1.51 1.83 2.73
C PRO A 39 2.65 2.54 3.47
N ASN A 40 2.42 3.00 4.70
CA ASN A 40 3.48 3.65 5.50
C ASN A 40 4.67 2.70 5.78
N PHE A 41 4.39 1.44 6.11
CA PHE A 41 5.45 0.44 6.29
C PHE A 41 6.23 0.17 4.99
N LEU A 42 5.54 0.10 3.84
CA LEU A 42 6.20 -0.07 2.53
C LEU A 42 7.06 1.14 2.16
N LEU A 43 6.64 2.36 2.53
CA LEU A 43 7.44 3.57 2.36
C LEU A 43 8.68 3.57 3.26
N ASN A 44 8.60 3.01 4.46
CA ASN A 44 9.77 2.83 5.32
C ASN A 44 10.79 1.87 4.70
N ILE A 45 10.34 0.74 4.11
CA ILE A 45 11.23 -0.15 3.36
C ILE A 45 11.87 0.60 2.19
N ALA A 46 11.10 1.41 1.45
CA ALA A 46 11.62 2.20 0.35
C ALA A 46 12.67 3.24 0.79
N ASP A 47 12.47 3.89 1.95
CA ASP A 47 13.44 4.81 2.56
C ASP A 47 14.77 4.11 2.84
N GLU A 48 14.74 2.93 3.46
CA GLU A 48 15.95 2.15 3.75
C GLU A 48 16.69 1.73 2.47
N LEU A 49 15.96 1.26 1.43
CA LEU A 49 16.57 0.91 0.14
C LEU A 49 17.19 2.13 -0.56
N ILE A 50 16.56 3.30 -0.48
CA ILE A 50 17.07 4.54 -1.07
C ILE A 50 18.30 5.07 -0.32
N LYS A 51 18.31 5.00 1.01
CA LYS A 51 19.48 5.35 1.82
C LYS A 51 20.70 4.53 1.43
N ILE A 52 20.53 3.21 1.29
CA ILE A 52 21.63 2.30 0.90
C ILE A 52 22.11 2.56 -0.53
N SER A 53 21.19 2.81 -1.47
CA SER A 53 21.54 2.94 -2.89
C SER A 53 22.04 4.32 -3.31
N THR A 54 21.65 5.39 -2.60
CA THR A 54 21.91 6.78 -3.03
C THR A 54 22.44 7.70 -1.92
N HIS A 55 22.49 7.24 -0.67
CA HIS A 55 22.76 8.08 0.52
C HIS A 55 21.78 9.26 0.71
N LYS A 56 20.62 9.22 0.06
CA LYS A 56 19.50 10.16 0.26
C LYS A 56 18.40 9.50 1.10
N ASN A 57 17.40 10.28 1.52
CA ASN A 57 16.23 9.76 2.22
C ASN A 57 14.99 9.75 1.29
N TYR A 58 13.86 9.25 1.80
CA TYR A 58 12.60 9.08 1.09
C TYR A 58 12.07 10.35 0.42
N LYS A 59 12.58 11.55 0.76
CA LYS A 59 12.14 12.79 0.12
C LYS A 59 12.31 12.77 -1.39
N ILE A 60 13.33 12.07 -1.91
CA ILE A 60 13.51 11.92 -3.36
C ILE A 60 12.38 11.12 -4.02
N LEU A 61 11.65 10.31 -3.25
CA LEU A 61 10.52 9.51 -3.71
C LEU A 61 9.19 10.26 -3.64
N ILE A 62 9.12 11.45 -3.02
CA ILE A 62 7.86 12.20 -2.86
C ILE A 62 7.08 12.35 -4.17
N PRO A 63 7.70 12.73 -5.32
CA PRO A 63 6.97 12.84 -6.58
C PRO A 63 6.34 11.52 -7.03
N LEU A 64 7.05 10.40 -6.82
CA LEU A 64 6.57 9.05 -7.16
C LEU A 64 5.42 8.62 -6.24
N ILE A 65 5.52 8.91 -4.94
CA ILE A 65 4.49 8.60 -3.94
C ILE A 65 3.20 9.36 -4.27
N GLN A 66 3.31 10.67 -4.47
CA GLN A 66 2.17 11.54 -4.80
C GLN A 66 1.50 11.10 -6.10
N THR A 67 2.28 10.83 -7.14
CA THR A 67 1.74 10.38 -8.43
C THR A 67 1.03 9.03 -8.30
N SER A 68 1.61 8.08 -7.55
CA SER A 68 1.03 6.75 -7.33
C SER A 68 -0.32 6.83 -6.60
N LEU A 69 -0.40 7.61 -5.51
CA LEU A 69 -1.64 7.79 -4.76
C LEU A 69 -2.69 8.57 -5.56
N LYS A 70 -2.28 9.63 -6.26
CA LYS A 70 -3.17 10.41 -7.14
C LYS A 70 -3.79 9.50 -8.21
N ASN A 71 -2.99 8.68 -8.87
CA ASN A 71 -3.49 7.77 -9.89
C ASN A 71 -4.46 6.73 -9.32
N ALA A 72 -4.18 6.19 -8.13
CA ALA A 72 -5.10 5.25 -7.47
C ALA A 72 -6.47 5.88 -7.14
N ILE A 73 -6.50 7.17 -6.83
CA ILE A 73 -7.74 7.92 -6.59
C ILE A 73 -8.48 8.21 -7.90
N VAL A 74 -7.78 8.62 -8.96
CA VAL A 74 -8.39 9.01 -10.24
C VAL A 74 -8.86 7.81 -11.06
N TYR A 75 -8.05 6.76 -11.16
CA TYR A 75 -8.31 5.63 -12.06
C TYR A 75 -8.82 4.37 -11.35
N SER A 76 -8.98 4.41 -10.03
CA SER A 76 -9.09 3.28 -9.09
C SER A 76 -7.75 2.56 -8.82
N PRO A 77 -7.56 1.96 -7.63
CA PRO A 77 -6.34 1.24 -7.29
C PRO A 77 -6.00 0.11 -8.27
N LYS A 78 -7.01 -0.61 -8.79
CA LYS A 78 -6.80 -1.73 -9.71
C LYS A 78 -6.24 -1.29 -11.06
N ASN A 79 -6.77 -0.20 -11.63
CA ASN A 79 -6.32 0.27 -12.94
C ASN A 79 -5.06 1.15 -12.86
N ALA A 80 -4.82 1.78 -11.70
CA ALA A 80 -3.60 2.57 -11.47
C ALA A 80 -2.36 1.71 -11.24
N LEU A 81 -2.52 0.41 -10.92
CA LEU A 81 -1.42 -0.50 -10.67
C LEU A 81 -0.61 -0.72 -11.95
N THR A 82 0.71 -0.44 -11.87
CA THR A 82 1.66 -0.64 -12.96
C THR A 82 2.87 -1.46 -12.47
N GLY A 83 3.93 -1.54 -13.26
CA GLY A 83 5.18 -2.21 -12.87
C GLY A 83 5.34 -3.62 -13.46
N PRO A 84 6.47 -4.28 -13.17
CA PRO A 84 6.86 -5.52 -13.82
C PRO A 84 5.87 -6.67 -13.53
N ALA A 85 5.30 -6.76 -12.32
CA ALA A 85 4.29 -7.76 -12.01
C ALA A 85 3.00 -7.59 -12.82
N LYS A 86 2.46 -6.36 -12.93
CA LYS A 86 1.25 -6.10 -13.74
C LYS A 86 1.50 -6.35 -15.23
N ARG A 87 2.68 -5.99 -15.73
CA ARG A 87 3.10 -6.24 -17.13
C ARG A 87 3.58 -7.67 -17.39
N LYS A 88 3.59 -8.54 -16.37
CA LYS A 88 4.11 -9.92 -16.44
C LYS A 88 5.56 -10.01 -16.95
N ASP A 89 6.39 -9.03 -16.61
CA ASP A 89 7.82 -9.04 -16.91
C ASP A 89 8.58 -9.98 -15.97
N LEU A 90 8.46 -11.28 -16.24
CA LEU A 90 9.03 -12.33 -15.40
C LEU A 90 10.56 -12.29 -15.36
N LYS A 91 11.22 -11.75 -16.40
CA LYS A 91 12.68 -11.62 -16.44
C LYS A 91 13.15 -10.60 -15.42
N ILE A 92 12.54 -9.41 -15.37
CA ILE A 92 12.83 -8.40 -14.36
C ILE A 92 12.54 -8.92 -12.95
N ILE A 93 11.38 -9.55 -12.74
CA ILE A 93 10.99 -10.09 -11.43
C ILE A 93 12.00 -11.15 -10.94
N LYS A 94 12.45 -12.06 -11.81
CA LYS A 94 13.47 -13.06 -11.47
C LYS A 94 14.79 -12.41 -11.05
N ASN A 95 15.22 -11.36 -11.74
CA ASN A 95 16.43 -10.62 -11.38
C ASN A 95 16.29 -9.94 -10.01
N HIS A 96 15.16 -9.27 -9.75
CA HIS A 96 14.89 -8.66 -8.44
C HIS A 96 14.90 -9.71 -7.32
N LEU A 97 14.23 -10.85 -7.52
CA LEU A 97 14.18 -11.93 -6.55
C LEU A 97 15.58 -12.54 -6.29
N LYS A 98 16.40 -12.72 -7.32
CA LYS A 98 17.77 -13.22 -7.17
C LYS A 98 18.61 -12.28 -6.30
N PHE A 99 18.53 -10.98 -6.53
CA PHE A 99 19.22 -9.97 -5.73
C PHE A 99 18.69 -9.92 -4.29
N LEU A 100 17.37 -9.84 -4.12
CA LEU A 100 16.76 -9.74 -2.78
C LEU A 100 17.04 -10.96 -1.92
N LYS A 101 17.15 -12.15 -2.52
CA LYS A 101 17.45 -13.40 -1.79
C LYS A 101 18.76 -13.32 -1.01
N THR A 102 19.77 -12.64 -1.54
CA THR A 102 21.06 -12.45 -0.87
C THR A 102 21.11 -11.17 -0.05
N PHE A 103 20.34 -10.16 -0.43
CA PHE A 103 20.34 -8.84 0.21
C PHE A 103 19.56 -8.80 1.52
N ASN A 104 18.29 -9.26 1.53
CA ASN A 104 17.44 -9.26 2.72
C ASN A 104 16.31 -10.30 2.58
N PRO A 105 16.33 -11.39 3.38
CA PRO A 105 15.35 -12.48 3.28
C PRO A 105 13.89 -12.07 3.51
N ASP A 106 13.63 -11.07 4.34
CA ASP A 106 12.25 -10.65 4.66
C ASP A 106 11.68 -9.73 3.59
N ILE A 107 12.50 -8.81 3.05
CA ILE A 107 12.13 -8.03 1.85
C ILE A 107 11.92 -8.97 0.66
N TYR A 108 12.75 -10.00 0.51
CA TYR A 108 12.56 -11.04 -0.52
C TYR A 108 11.19 -11.72 -0.40
N LYS A 109 10.81 -12.19 0.80
CA LYS A 109 9.51 -12.85 1.03
C LYS A 109 8.35 -11.89 0.70
N LEU A 110 8.41 -10.65 1.18
CA LEU A 110 7.38 -9.63 0.95
C LEU A 110 7.24 -9.27 -0.54
N TYR A 111 8.36 -9.00 -1.22
CA TYR A 111 8.37 -8.70 -2.65
C TYR A 111 7.78 -9.86 -3.46
N LYS A 112 8.16 -11.11 -3.12
CA LYS A 112 7.67 -12.32 -3.77
C LYS A 112 6.15 -12.46 -3.62
N ILE A 113 5.63 -12.40 -2.39
CA ILE A 113 4.19 -12.62 -2.16
C ILE A 113 3.34 -11.54 -2.83
N ILE A 114 3.73 -10.27 -2.76
CA ILE A 114 3.00 -9.17 -3.41
C ILE A 114 3.04 -9.35 -4.93
N SER A 115 4.21 -9.62 -5.51
CA SER A 115 4.35 -9.82 -6.96
C SER A 115 3.52 -11.01 -7.46
N GLU A 116 3.50 -12.13 -6.72
CA GLU A 116 2.69 -13.30 -7.05
C GLU A 116 1.18 -13.02 -6.98
N MET A 117 0.73 -12.23 -5.99
CA MET A 117 -0.68 -11.83 -5.89
C MET A 117 -1.09 -10.94 -7.07
N ILE A 118 -0.24 -9.99 -7.46
CA ILE A 118 -0.46 -9.12 -8.63
C ILE A 118 -0.50 -9.94 -9.93
N LEU A 119 0.44 -10.87 -10.11
CA LEU A 119 0.51 -11.72 -11.31
C LEU A 119 -0.73 -12.60 -11.48
N LYS A 120 -1.32 -13.04 -10.37
CA LYS A 120 -2.55 -13.85 -10.34
C LYS A 120 -3.83 -13.02 -10.50
N ASP A 121 -3.72 -11.69 -10.61
CA ASP A 121 -4.84 -10.73 -10.56
C ASP A 121 -5.81 -11.04 -9.40
N LYS A 122 -5.25 -11.48 -8.26
CA LYS A 122 -6.04 -11.62 -7.04
C LYS A 122 -6.37 -10.19 -6.60
N PHE A 123 -7.65 -9.83 -6.71
CA PHE A 123 -8.28 -8.52 -6.45
C PHE A 123 -8.31 -7.56 -7.66
#